data_AF-A0A517PM85-F1
#
_entry.id   AF-A0A517PM85-F1
#
_cell.length_a   1.000
_cell.length_b   1.000
_cell.length_c   1.000
_cell.angle_alpha   90.00
_cell.angle_beta   90.00
_cell.angle_gamma   90.00
#
_symmetry.space_group_name_H-M   'P 1'
#
loop_
_entity.id
_entity.type
_entity.pdbx_description
1 polymer ?
#
loop_
_entity_poly.entity_id
_entity_poly.type
_entity_poly.pdbx_seq_one_letter_code
_entity_poly.pdbx_strand_id
1 'polypeptide(L)'
;MNCDRQKSETAMKPEDLLTYFLFALSAIAALPLVAWVLMSPYGSELLLCVTMLYHIAFLATVVMLPVMLMRVCMKRTRTRARLWLLVIAVYVPCFVTGGLLERQVWSAGWEAFSKRSQPLIAAIKKYERDQGRPPDRLADLVPDYLTVLPDTGMPACSEYQYVTGPDTREGFNENPWVLRISPPVFGVGFDLVLYFPNQNYPEHGYGGSLERVGDWAYVHE
;
A
#
# COMPACT_ATOMS: atom_id res chain seq x y z
N MET A 1 6.63 23.85 51.75
CA MET A 1 5.27 23.79 51.19
C MET A 1 5.30 23.85 49.66
N ASN A 2 6.02 22.91 49.01
CA ASN A 2 6.19 22.90 47.54
C ASN A 2 6.38 21.48 46.96
N CYS A 3 6.12 20.43 47.73
CA CYS A 3 6.34 19.04 47.30
C CYS A 3 5.08 18.42 46.65
N ASP A 4 3.88 18.91 46.99
CA ASP A 4 2.62 18.36 46.47
C ASP A 4 2.22 18.91 45.10
N ARG A 5 2.68 20.10 44.71
CA ARG A 5 2.36 20.69 43.40
C ARG A 5 3.01 19.91 42.25
N GLN A 6 4.23 19.40 42.45
CA GLN A 6 5.01 18.68 41.45
C GLN A 6 4.55 17.22 41.23
N LYS A 7 3.73 16.66 42.14
CA LYS A 7 3.09 15.34 41.95
C LYS A 7 1.88 15.41 41.01
N SER A 8 1.20 16.55 40.91
CA SER A 8 -0.02 16.67 40.11
C SER A 8 0.22 16.81 38.59
N GLU A 9 1.35 17.38 38.19
CA GLU A 9 1.65 17.66 36.77
C GLU A 9 2.13 16.46 35.95
N THR A 10 2.37 15.31 36.59
CA THR A 10 3.06 14.21 35.90
C THR A 10 2.26 12.91 35.81
N ALA A 11 1.11 12.78 36.48
CA ALA A 11 0.24 11.62 36.30
C ALA A 11 -0.44 11.66 34.93
N MET A 12 -0.30 10.59 34.14
CA MET A 12 -1.06 10.45 32.89
C MET A 12 -2.55 10.46 33.24
N LYS A 13 -3.30 11.38 32.63
CA LYS A 13 -4.72 11.51 32.94
C LYS A 13 -5.49 10.33 32.35
N PRO A 14 -6.60 9.92 32.97
CA PRO A 14 -7.42 8.83 32.45
C PRO A 14 -7.95 9.08 31.03
N GLU A 15 -8.21 10.34 30.68
CA GLU A 15 -8.61 10.79 29.33
C GLU A 15 -7.52 10.54 28.27
N ASP A 16 -6.26 10.79 28.60
CA ASP A 16 -5.12 10.54 27.70
C ASP A 16 -4.94 9.03 27.49
N LEU A 17 -5.04 8.25 28.57
CA LEU A 17 -4.91 6.79 28.51
C LEU A 17 -5.98 6.17 27.60
N LEU A 18 -7.25 6.58 27.75
CA LEU A 18 -8.34 6.12 26.89
C LEU A 18 -8.06 6.45 25.42
N THR A 19 -7.56 7.65 25.13
CA THR A 19 -7.22 8.08 23.77
C THR A 19 -6.14 7.18 23.15
N TYR A 20 -5.07 6.87 23.89
CA TYR A 20 -4.03 5.96 23.41
C TYR A 20 -4.53 4.53 23.21
N PHE A 21 -5.44 4.05 24.07
CA PHE A 21 -6.07 2.74 23.87
C PHE A 21 -6.95 2.69 22.63
N LEU A 22 -7.76 3.72 22.39
CA LEU A 22 -8.60 3.80 21.20
C LEU A 22 -7.76 3.89 19.93
N PHE A 23 -6.68 4.68 19.95
CA PHE A 23 -5.71 4.71 18.86
C PHE A 23 -5.00 3.37 18.65
N ALA A 24 -4.66 2.67 19.74
CA ALA A 24 -4.02 1.37 19.67
C ALA A 24 -4.94 0.32 19.02
N LEU A 25 -6.21 0.31 19.45
CA LEU A 25 -7.24 -0.57 18.91
C LEU A 25 -7.57 -0.22 17.46
N SER A 26 -7.60 1.06 17.09
CA SER A 26 -7.99 1.46 15.74
C SER A 26 -7.05 0.94 14.66
N ALA A 27 -5.80 0.58 14.98
CA ALA A 27 -4.86 0.00 14.02
C ALA A 27 -5.40 -1.25 13.30
N ILE A 28 -6.19 -2.09 13.99
CA ILE A 28 -6.74 -3.32 13.40
C ILE A 28 -7.75 -3.04 12.27
N ALA A 29 -8.45 -1.91 12.35
CA ALA A 29 -9.49 -1.52 11.39
C ALA A 29 -8.98 -0.47 10.40
N ALA A 30 -8.18 0.49 10.88
CA ALA A 30 -7.71 1.62 10.08
C ALA A 30 -6.79 1.18 8.94
N LEU A 31 -5.85 0.27 9.19
CA LEU A 31 -4.93 -0.23 8.17
C LEU A 31 -5.67 -0.90 6.99
N PRO A 32 -6.49 -1.96 7.20
CA PRO A 32 -7.21 -2.57 6.08
C PRO A 32 -8.25 -1.64 5.45
N LEU A 33 -8.89 -0.76 6.23
CA LEU A 33 -9.83 0.22 5.68
C LEU A 33 -9.13 1.21 4.75
N VAL A 34 -7.96 1.72 5.14
CA VAL A 34 -7.18 2.64 4.30
C VAL A 34 -6.77 1.95 3.00
N ALA A 35 -6.25 0.73 3.05
CA ALA A 35 -5.91 -0.03 1.84
C ALA A 35 -7.14 -0.26 0.94
N TRP A 36 -8.30 -0.57 1.52
CA TRP A 36 -9.53 -0.74 0.77
C TRP A 36 -9.97 0.54 0.08
N VAL A 37 -9.96 1.67 0.78
CA VAL A 37 -10.35 2.96 0.19
C VAL A 37 -9.35 3.38 -0.90
N LEU A 38 -8.05 3.16 -0.69
CA LEU A 38 -7.00 3.49 -1.66
C LEU A 38 -7.18 2.74 -2.99
N MET A 39 -7.64 1.48 -2.93
CA MET A 39 -7.95 0.64 -4.10
C MET A 39 -9.37 0.85 -4.64
N SER A 40 -10.14 1.76 -4.06
CA SER A 40 -11.51 2.06 -4.47
C SER A 40 -11.58 3.31 -5.37
N PRO A 41 -12.70 3.52 -6.09
CA PRO A 41 -12.93 4.73 -6.88
C PRO A 41 -12.94 6.04 -6.08
N TYR A 42 -12.96 5.97 -4.75
CA TYR A 42 -12.96 7.12 -3.84
C TYR A 42 -11.59 7.34 -3.17
N GLY A 43 -10.57 6.58 -3.60
CA GLY A 43 -9.23 6.63 -3.03
C GLY A 43 -8.52 7.96 -3.27
N SER A 44 -7.61 8.29 -2.36
CA SER A 44 -6.69 9.42 -2.49
C SER A 44 -5.35 9.03 -1.90
N GLU A 45 -4.26 9.47 -2.55
CA GLU A 45 -2.90 9.29 -2.04
C GLU A 45 -2.71 9.90 -0.63
N LEU A 46 -3.52 10.89 -0.25
CA LEU A 46 -3.48 11.47 1.11
C LEU A 46 -3.75 10.43 2.21
N LEU A 47 -4.45 9.33 1.90
CA LEU A 47 -4.69 8.24 2.85
C LEU A 47 -3.40 7.51 3.23
N LEU A 48 -2.35 7.57 2.40
CA LEU A 48 -1.03 7.03 2.73
C LEU A 48 -0.44 7.71 3.98
N CYS A 49 -0.78 8.98 4.24
CA CYS A 49 -0.37 9.67 5.46
C CYS A 49 -0.94 8.98 6.72
N VAL A 50 -2.15 8.42 6.64
CA VAL A 50 -2.76 7.69 7.77
C VAL A 50 -1.97 6.41 8.05
N THR A 51 -1.66 5.62 7.01
CA THR A 51 -0.82 4.43 7.14
C THR A 51 0.56 4.78 7.69
N MET A 52 1.17 5.88 7.24
CA MET A 52 2.47 6.35 7.74
C MET A 52 2.42 6.67 9.25
N LEU A 53 1.36 7.31 9.74
CA LEU A 53 1.22 7.59 11.18
C LEU A 53 1.25 6.32 12.03
N TYR A 54 0.58 5.24 11.60
CA TYR A 54 0.63 3.95 12.28
C TYR A 54 2.02 3.30 12.21
N HIS A 55 2.70 3.38 11.07
CA HIS A 55 4.07 2.85 10.94
C HIS A 55 5.07 3.61 11.84
N ILE A 56 4.99 4.94 11.90
CA ILE A 56 5.81 5.75 12.81
C ILE A 56 5.50 5.41 14.27
N ALA A 57 4.22 5.26 14.63
CA ALA A 57 3.82 4.85 15.98
C ALA A 57 4.33 3.44 16.34
N PHE A 58 4.40 2.53 15.35
CA PHE A 58 5.00 1.21 15.53
C PHE A 58 6.51 1.28 15.76
N LEU A 59 7.24 2.06 14.96
CA LEU A 59 8.66 2.29 15.18
C LEU A 59 8.93 2.90 16.57
N ALA A 60 8.15 3.91 16.96
CA ALA A 60 8.23 4.51 18.29
C ALA A 60 7.96 3.47 19.39
N THR A 61 7.00 2.57 19.18
CA THR A 61 6.69 1.47 20.11
C THR A 61 7.86 0.51 20.28
N VAL A 62 8.51 0.10 19.18
CA VAL A 62 9.70 -0.78 19.21
C VAL A 62 10.83 -0.13 20.02
N VAL A 63 11.08 1.17 19.83
CA VAL A 63 12.10 1.91 20.58
C VAL A 63 11.71 2.11 22.05
N MET A 64 10.43 2.37 22.34
CA MET A 64 9.94 2.59 23.71
C MET A 64 9.90 1.31 24.54
N LEU A 65 9.68 0.15 23.93
CA LEU A 65 9.55 -1.13 24.65
C LEU A 65 10.73 -1.42 25.61
N PRO A 66 12.01 -1.41 25.20
CA PRO A 66 13.13 -1.65 26.11
C PRO A 66 13.24 -0.58 27.21
N VAL A 67 12.96 0.68 26.87
CA VAL A 67 12.97 1.79 27.84
C VAL A 67 11.89 1.59 28.91
N MET A 68 10.69 1.16 28.52
CA MET A 68 9.61 0.91 29.46
C MET A 68 9.88 -0.32 30.33
N LEU A 69 10.42 -1.40 29.76
CA LEU A 69 10.83 -2.58 30.53
C LEU A 69 11.89 -2.22 31.60
N MET A 70 12.89 -1.41 31.25
CA MET A 70 13.88 -0.90 32.22
C MET A 70 13.22 -0.05 33.32
N ARG A 71 12.30 0.84 32.93
CA ARG A 71 11.59 1.73 33.87
C ARG A 71 10.62 1.01 34.82
N VAL A 72 10.19 -0.23 34.52
CA VAL A 72 9.41 -1.07 35.46
C VAL A 72 10.24 -1.47 36.68
N CYS A 73 11.54 -1.70 36.51
CA CYS A 73 12.45 -2.05 37.61
C CYS A 73 12.69 -0.86 38.57
N MET A 74 12.41 0.37 38.14
CA MET A 74 12.56 1.57 38.95
C MET A 74 11.28 1.90 39.72
N LYS A 75 11.35 1.88 41.06
CA LYS A 75 10.20 2.12 41.96
C LYS A 75 9.43 3.43 41.66
N ARG A 76 10.13 4.48 41.20
CA ARG A 76 9.55 5.81 40.93
C ARG A 76 8.66 5.87 39.68
N THR A 77 8.95 5.07 38.66
CA THR A 77 8.28 5.12 37.33
C THR A 77 7.42 3.90 37.03
N ARG A 78 7.43 2.89 37.91
CA ARG A 78 6.81 1.58 37.71
C ARG A 78 5.35 1.63 37.26
N THR A 79 4.52 2.47 37.87
CA THR A 79 3.10 2.56 37.51
C THR A 79 2.90 3.08 36.09
N ARG A 80 3.64 4.12 35.67
CA ARG A 80 3.54 4.65 34.31
C ARG A 80 4.09 3.69 33.27
N ALA A 81 5.20 3.04 33.59
CA ALA A 81 5.79 2.04 32.72
C ALA A 81 4.80 0.89 32.47
N ARG A 82 4.07 0.44 33.49
CA ARG A 82 3.00 -0.56 33.34
C ARG A 82 1.86 -0.10 32.44
N LEU A 83 1.40 1.15 32.57
CA LEU A 83 0.34 1.69 31.71
C LEU A 83 0.77 1.74 30.24
N TRP A 84 1.97 2.24 29.96
CA TRP A 84 2.52 2.24 28.60
C TRP A 84 2.75 0.84 28.05
N LEU A 85 3.23 -0.11 28.86
CA LEU A 85 3.36 -1.50 28.44
C LEU A 85 2.00 -2.12 28.11
N LEU A 86 0.92 -1.72 28.81
CA LEU A 86 -0.44 -2.16 28.49
C LEU A 86 -0.86 -1.63 27.11
N VAL A 87 -0.65 -0.33 26.84
CA VAL A 87 -0.95 0.26 25.52
C VAL A 87 -0.16 -0.45 24.43
N ILE A 88 1.14 -0.72 24.65
CA ILE A 88 1.99 -1.46 23.71
C ILE A 88 1.48 -2.89 23.49
N ALA A 89 1.07 -3.58 24.57
CA ALA A 89 0.54 -4.94 24.51
C ALA A 89 -0.78 -5.05 23.74
N VAL A 90 -1.55 -3.95 23.62
CA VAL A 90 -2.73 -3.88 22.75
C VAL A 90 -2.34 -3.46 21.33
N TYR A 91 -1.50 -2.44 21.21
CA TYR A 91 -1.15 -1.86 19.93
C TYR A 91 -0.42 -2.84 19.01
N VAL A 92 0.58 -3.55 19.52
CA VAL A 92 1.40 -4.46 18.68
C VAL A 92 0.54 -5.56 18.05
N PRO A 93 -0.30 -6.32 18.78
CA PRO A 93 -1.20 -7.29 18.16
C PRO A 93 -2.20 -6.66 17.19
N CYS A 94 -2.77 -5.49 17.52
CA CYS A 94 -3.71 -4.80 16.63
C CYS A 94 -3.05 -4.33 15.34
N PHE A 95 -1.83 -3.79 15.40
CA PHE A 95 -1.04 -3.40 14.24
C PHE A 95 -0.66 -4.60 13.37
N VAL A 96 -0.16 -5.68 13.97
CA VAL A 96 0.20 -6.91 13.25
C VAL A 96 -1.03 -7.52 12.57
N THR A 97 -2.15 -7.63 13.29
CA THR A 97 -3.39 -8.18 12.73
C THR A 97 -3.95 -7.28 11.64
N GLY A 98 -3.93 -5.96 11.86
CA GLY A 98 -4.33 -4.96 10.87
C GLY A 98 -3.49 -5.06 9.60
N GLY A 99 -2.17 -5.21 9.71
CA GLY A 99 -1.27 -5.39 8.55
C GLY A 99 -1.49 -6.71 7.81
N LEU A 100 -1.87 -7.79 8.50
CA LEU A 100 -2.25 -9.04 7.84
C LEU A 100 -3.54 -8.90 7.03
N LEU A 101 -4.55 -8.20 7.58
CA LEU A 101 -5.79 -7.90 6.88
C LEU A 101 -5.55 -6.92 5.72
N GLU A 102 -4.71 -5.92 5.92
CA GLU A 102 -4.29 -4.96 4.90
C GLU A 102 -3.70 -5.67 3.68
N ARG A 103 -2.80 -6.64 3.88
CA ARG A 103 -2.25 -7.46 2.79
C ARG A 103 -3.33 -8.20 2.01
N GLN A 104 -4.30 -8.80 2.69
CA GLN A 104 -5.41 -9.50 2.02
C GLN A 104 -6.25 -8.55 1.17
N VAL A 105 -6.57 -7.38 1.72
CA VAL A 105 -7.32 -6.33 1.01
C VAL A 105 -6.53 -5.82 -0.19
N TRP A 106 -5.22 -5.61 -0.02
CA TRP A 106 -4.31 -5.16 -1.07
C TRP A 106 -4.28 -6.16 -2.24
N SER A 107 -4.04 -7.45 -1.96
CA SER A 107 -4.04 -8.50 -3.00
C SER A 107 -5.39 -8.60 -3.70
N ALA A 108 -6.50 -8.54 -2.97
CA ALA A 108 -7.85 -8.56 -3.56
C ALA A 108 -8.12 -7.32 -4.43
N GLY A 109 -7.62 -6.15 -4.04
CA GLY A 109 -7.70 -4.91 -4.80
C GLY A 109 -7.00 -5.02 -6.15
N TRP A 110 -5.79 -5.57 -6.17
CA TRP A 110 -5.03 -5.80 -7.41
C TRP A 110 -5.65 -6.87 -8.30
N GLU A 111 -6.24 -7.93 -7.72
CA GLU A 111 -6.99 -8.92 -8.51
C GLU A 111 -8.23 -8.28 -9.17
N ALA A 112 -8.95 -7.42 -8.44
CA ALA A 112 -10.07 -6.68 -8.99
C ALA A 112 -9.63 -5.70 -10.08
N PHE A 113 -8.50 -5.02 -9.90
CA PHE A 113 -7.87 -4.18 -10.91
C PHE A 113 -7.49 -4.97 -12.18
N SER A 114 -6.90 -6.15 -12.02
CA SER A 114 -6.55 -7.04 -13.14
C SER A 114 -7.78 -7.35 -14.00
N LYS A 115 -8.92 -7.67 -13.35
CA LYS A 115 -10.21 -7.89 -14.02
C LYS A 115 -10.74 -6.64 -14.71
N ARG A 116 -10.69 -5.47 -14.06
CA ARG A 116 -11.13 -4.19 -14.64
C ARG A 116 -10.31 -3.77 -15.86
N SER A 117 -9.05 -4.18 -15.94
CA SER A 117 -8.14 -3.83 -17.05
C SER A 117 -8.33 -4.70 -18.29
N GLN A 118 -9.09 -5.80 -18.20
CA GLN A 118 -9.29 -6.74 -19.32
C GLN A 118 -9.89 -6.10 -20.58
N PRO A 119 -10.87 -5.17 -20.52
CA PRO A 119 -11.40 -4.51 -21.71
C PRO A 119 -10.33 -3.72 -22.48
N LEU A 120 -9.43 -3.03 -21.77
CA LEU A 120 -8.31 -2.29 -22.38
C LEU A 120 -7.34 -3.26 -23.06
N ILE A 121 -6.93 -4.31 -22.36
CA ILE A 121 -6.04 -5.35 -22.90
C ILE A 121 -6.66 -6.00 -24.15
N ALA A 122 -7.96 -6.33 -24.10
CA ALA A 122 -8.67 -6.91 -25.22
C ALA A 122 -8.74 -5.97 -26.42
N ALA A 123 -8.90 -4.66 -26.19
CA ALA A 123 -8.88 -3.65 -27.24
C ALA A 123 -7.50 -3.55 -27.91
N ILE A 124 -6.41 -3.52 -27.13
CA ILE A 124 -5.04 -3.52 -27.67
C ILE A 124 -4.79 -4.77 -28.51
N LYS A 125 -5.12 -5.96 -27.98
CA LYS A 125 -4.97 -7.23 -28.71
C LYS A 125 -5.83 -7.30 -29.97
N LYS A 126 -7.00 -6.65 -29.98
CA LYS A 126 -7.85 -6.57 -31.17
C LYS A 126 -7.23 -5.64 -32.23
N TYR A 127 -6.78 -4.46 -31.83
CA TYR A 127 -6.06 -3.54 -32.72
C TYR A 127 -4.84 -4.22 -33.36
N GLU A 128 -4.06 -4.95 -32.57
CA GLU A 128 -2.88 -5.67 -33.04
C GLU A 128 -3.22 -6.73 -34.09
N ARG A 129 -4.32 -7.47 -33.91
CA ARG A 129 -4.78 -8.44 -34.91
C ARG A 129 -5.25 -7.79 -36.20
N ASP A 130 -5.93 -6.65 -36.10
CA ASP A 130 -6.53 -5.99 -37.26
C ASP A 130 -5.49 -5.19 -38.07
N GLN A 131 -4.47 -4.62 -37.42
CA GLN A 131 -3.43 -3.79 -38.04
C GLN A 131 -2.08 -4.50 -38.22
N GLY A 132 -1.91 -5.69 -37.65
CA GLY A 132 -0.64 -6.43 -37.67
C GLY A 132 0.48 -5.82 -36.82
N ARG A 133 0.18 -4.76 -36.05
CA ARG A 133 1.11 -4.09 -35.13
C ARG A 133 0.36 -3.53 -33.91
N PRO A 134 1.00 -3.44 -32.73
CA PRO A 134 0.39 -2.79 -31.58
C PRO A 134 0.16 -1.29 -31.85
N PRO A 135 -0.79 -0.65 -31.14
CA PRO A 135 -1.01 0.79 -31.26
C PRO A 135 0.24 1.56 -30.82
N ASP A 136 0.47 2.71 -31.44
CA ASP A 136 1.60 3.59 -31.10
C ASP A 136 1.32 4.31 -29.77
N ARG A 137 0.03 4.59 -29.48
CA ARG A 137 -0.46 5.13 -28.20
C ARG A 137 -1.86 4.60 -27.88
N LEU A 138 -2.23 4.58 -26.60
CA LEU A 138 -3.56 4.12 -26.16
C LEU A 138 -4.72 4.95 -26.76
N ALA A 139 -4.48 6.21 -27.12
CA ALA A 139 -5.47 7.06 -27.77
C ALA A 139 -5.90 6.56 -29.16
N ASP A 140 -5.06 5.77 -29.84
CA ASP A 140 -5.38 5.22 -31.18
C ASP A 140 -6.45 4.11 -31.11
N LEU A 141 -6.79 3.64 -29.91
CA LEU A 141 -7.88 2.68 -29.69
C LEU A 141 -9.27 3.35 -29.73
N VAL A 142 -9.32 4.67 -29.59
CA VAL A 142 -10.58 5.44 -29.54
C VAL A 142 -10.79 6.16 -30.88
N PRO A 143 -12.01 6.14 -31.46
CA PRO A 143 -13.24 5.52 -30.95
C PRO A 143 -13.47 4.06 -31.41
N ASP A 144 -12.64 3.54 -32.31
CA ASP A 144 -12.96 2.33 -33.09
C ASP A 144 -12.92 1.02 -32.30
N TYR A 145 -12.08 0.95 -31.26
CA TYR A 145 -11.92 -0.24 -30.39
C TYR A 145 -12.46 0.00 -28.97
N LEU A 146 -12.47 1.25 -28.52
CA LEU A 146 -13.01 1.70 -27.24
C LEU A 146 -13.75 3.03 -27.42
N THR A 147 -14.91 3.19 -26.79
CA THR A 147 -15.65 4.48 -26.81
C THR A 147 -14.90 5.58 -26.07
N VAL A 148 -14.23 5.22 -24.98
CA VAL A 148 -13.38 6.08 -24.16
C VAL A 148 -12.28 5.23 -23.54
N LEU A 149 -11.12 5.82 -23.27
CA LEU A 149 -10.05 5.13 -22.57
C LEU A 149 -10.47 4.90 -21.10
N PRO A 150 -10.52 3.64 -20.61
CA PRO A 150 -10.86 3.39 -19.23
C PRO A 150 -9.73 3.88 -18.30
N ASP A 151 -10.13 4.42 -17.15
CA ASP A 151 -9.21 4.61 -16.03
C ASP A 151 -8.93 3.27 -15.32
N THR A 152 -8.00 3.27 -14.38
CA THR A 152 -7.66 2.10 -13.55
C THR A 152 -8.75 1.76 -12.52
N GLY A 153 -9.76 2.63 -12.37
CA GLY A 153 -10.74 2.62 -11.30
C GLY A 153 -10.16 2.98 -9.91
N MET A 154 -8.91 3.44 -9.86
CA MET A 154 -8.17 3.75 -8.64
C MET A 154 -7.54 5.13 -8.78
N PRO A 155 -8.14 6.20 -8.22
CA PRO A 155 -7.63 7.56 -8.40
C PRO A 155 -6.22 7.76 -7.85
N ALA A 156 -5.80 6.95 -6.86
CA ALA A 156 -4.45 6.96 -6.33
C ALA A 156 -3.38 6.41 -7.31
N CYS A 157 -3.81 5.82 -8.43
CA CYS A 157 -2.95 5.39 -9.54
C CYS A 157 -3.77 5.39 -10.85
N SER A 158 -4.25 6.57 -11.26
CA SER A 158 -5.28 6.71 -12.29
C SER A 158 -4.82 6.44 -13.73
N GLU A 159 -3.51 6.48 -14.00
CA GLU A 159 -2.97 6.49 -15.36
C GLU A 159 -2.27 5.18 -15.72
N TYR A 160 -2.68 4.59 -16.85
CA TYR A 160 -1.93 3.53 -17.51
C TYR A 160 -0.74 4.14 -18.26
N GLN A 161 0.46 3.70 -17.92
CA GLN A 161 1.64 4.02 -18.71
C GLN A 161 1.83 2.90 -19.75
N TYR A 162 1.74 3.27 -21.02
CA TYR A 162 1.88 2.34 -22.13
C TYR A 162 3.25 2.52 -22.80
N VAL A 163 3.98 1.43 -22.92
CA VAL A 163 5.31 1.40 -23.56
C VAL A 163 5.22 0.47 -24.76
N THR A 164 5.75 0.90 -25.90
CA THR A 164 5.78 0.15 -27.16
C THR A 164 7.05 0.48 -27.95
N GLY A 165 7.38 -0.34 -28.93
CA GLY A 165 8.50 -0.10 -29.86
C GLY A 165 9.73 -0.97 -29.62
N PRO A 166 10.90 -0.60 -30.18
CA PRO A 166 12.13 -1.39 -30.06
C PRO A 166 12.58 -1.53 -28.60
N ASP A 167 12.47 -0.44 -27.84
CA ASP A 167 12.92 -0.34 -26.44
C ASP A 167 12.16 -1.31 -25.51
N THR A 168 10.92 -1.69 -25.84
CA THR A 168 10.19 -2.67 -25.03
C THR A 168 10.72 -4.08 -25.19
N ARG A 169 11.25 -4.45 -26.35
CA ARG A 169 11.73 -5.82 -26.55
C ARG A 169 13.00 -6.09 -25.75
N GLU A 170 13.90 -5.11 -25.71
CA GLU A 170 15.15 -5.21 -24.94
C GLU A 170 14.93 -5.04 -23.44
N GLY A 171 14.01 -4.15 -23.03
CA GLY A 171 13.71 -3.90 -21.63
C GLY A 171 12.74 -4.90 -20.99
N PHE A 172 11.76 -5.41 -21.73
CA PHE A 172 10.60 -6.12 -21.17
C PHE A 172 10.43 -7.55 -21.71
N ASN A 173 11.49 -8.36 -21.70
CA ASN A 173 11.46 -9.77 -22.09
C ASN A 173 10.76 -10.01 -23.45
N GLU A 174 11.19 -9.28 -24.48
CA GLU A 174 10.68 -9.43 -25.86
C GLU A 174 9.19 -9.13 -26.04
N ASN A 175 8.53 -8.46 -25.09
CA ASN A 175 7.13 -8.09 -25.25
C ASN A 175 6.99 -6.93 -26.26
N PRO A 176 6.05 -7.04 -27.23
CA PRO A 176 5.82 -5.99 -28.23
C PRO A 176 5.29 -4.69 -27.64
N TRP A 177 4.61 -4.77 -26.51
CA TRP A 177 4.11 -3.63 -25.73
C TRP A 177 3.93 -4.03 -24.28
N VAL A 178 3.90 -3.06 -23.38
CA VAL A 178 3.73 -3.26 -21.93
C VAL A 178 2.80 -2.19 -21.37
N LEU A 179 1.91 -2.59 -20.47
CA LEU A 179 1.24 -1.64 -19.58
C LEU A 179 1.93 -1.67 -18.23
N ARG A 180 2.22 -0.50 -17.67
CA ARG A 180 2.74 -0.36 -16.32
C ARG A 180 1.95 0.67 -15.53
N ILE A 181 1.85 0.44 -14.23
CA ILE A 181 1.24 1.36 -13.28
C ILE A 181 2.17 1.47 -12.08
N SER A 182 2.35 2.69 -11.61
CA SER A 182 2.98 2.94 -10.32
C SER A 182 1.91 2.78 -9.23
N PRO A 183 2.04 1.77 -8.35
CA PRO A 183 1.11 1.61 -7.24
C PRO A 183 1.23 2.81 -6.29
N PRO A 184 0.16 3.13 -5.55
CA PRO A 184 0.21 4.20 -4.56
C PRO A 184 1.05 3.76 -3.36
N VAL A 185 2.35 4.07 -3.42
CA VAL A 185 3.33 3.79 -2.36
C VAL A 185 3.86 5.11 -1.81
N PHE A 186 4.16 5.13 -0.50
CA PHE A 186 4.67 6.32 0.15
C PHE A 186 6.21 6.32 0.16
N GLY A 187 6.84 7.40 -0.33
CA GLY A 187 8.28 7.61 -0.26
C GLY A 187 9.06 7.12 -1.48
N VAL A 188 10.21 6.49 -1.26
CA VAL A 188 11.13 5.99 -2.30
C VAL A 188 10.75 4.54 -2.65
N GLY A 189 9.52 4.33 -3.11
CA GLY A 189 9.09 3.02 -3.59
C GLY A 189 9.21 2.98 -5.12
N PHE A 190 9.98 2.03 -5.64
CA PHE A 190 10.06 1.77 -7.08
C PHE A 190 9.21 0.58 -7.52
N ASP A 191 8.26 0.16 -6.68
CA ASP A 191 7.27 -0.87 -7.02
C ASP A 191 6.56 -0.54 -8.34
N LEU A 192 6.28 -1.58 -9.12
CA LEU A 192 5.60 -1.46 -10.42
C LEU A 192 4.61 -2.60 -10.60
N VAL A 193 3.48 -2.29 -11.21
CA VAL A 193 2.51 -3.30 -11.65
C VAL A 193 2.58 -3.39 -13.16
N LEU A 194 3.03 -4.52 -13.70
CA LEU A 194 3.34 -4.74 -15.11
C LEU A 194 2.37 -5.73 -15.75
N TYR A 195 1.97 -5.44 -16.99
CA TYR A 195 1.29 -6.39 -17.87
C TYR A 195 2.13 -6.69 -19.09
N PHE A 196 2.47 -7.96 -19.27
CA PHE A 196 3.15 -8.50 -20.45
C PHE A 196 2.16 -9.27 -21.33
N PRO A 197 1.96 -8.88 -22.60
CA PRO A 197 1.08 -9.61 -23.51
C PRO A 197 1.46 -11.08 -23.70
N ASN A 198 2.76 -11.41 -23.66
CA ASN A 198 3.25 -12.79 -23.79
C ASN A 198 3.23 -13.57 -22.47
N GLN A 199 2.87 -12.93 -21.34
CA GLN A 199 2.76 -13.55 -20.01
C GLN A 199 4.05 -14.26 -19.52
N ASN A 200 5.20 -13.87 -20.08
CA ASN A 200 6.53 -14.41 -19.83
C ASN A 200 7.26 -13.63 -18.72
N TYR A 201 6.63 -13.49 -17.56
CA TYR A 201 7.23 -12.82 -16.41
C TYR A 201 8.41 -13.63 -15.85
N PRO A 202 9.60 -13.02 -15.69
CA PRO A 202 10.73 -13.65 -15.01
C PRO A 202 10.48 -13.72 -13.50
N GLU A 203 11.22 -14.58 -12.79
CA GLU A 203 11.15 -14.63 -11.32
C GLU A 203 11.74 -13.36 -10.67
N HIS A 204 12.79 -12.79 -11.29
CA HIS A 204 13.49 -11.60 -10.83
C HIS A 204 13.73 -10.64 -12.00
N GLY A 205 13.67 -9.33 -11.74
CA GLY A 205 13.89 -8.29 -12.74
C GLY A 205 13.34 -6.94 -12.30
N TYR A 206 13.63 -5.90 -13.07
CA TYR A 206 13.05 -4.56 -12.87
C TYR A 206 13.30 -3.94 -11.49
N GLY A 207 14.41 -4.33 -10.84
CA GLY A 207 14.77 -3.85 -9.51
C GLY A 207 14.39 -4.78 -8.36
N GLY A 208 13.66 -5.88 -8.61
CA GLY A 208 13.20 -6.75 -7.52
C GLY A 208 12.64 -8.10 -7.94
N SER A 209 11.70 -8.63 -7.16
CA SER A 209 11.02 -9.92 -7.37
C SER A 209 9.60 -9.74 -7.89
N LEU A 210 9.15 -10.63 -8.77
CA LEU A 210 7.82 -10.51 -9.40
C LEU A 210 6.83 -11.47 -8.74
N GLU A 211 5.75 -10.92 -8.19
CA GLU A 211 4.59 -11.68 -7.73
C GLU A 211 3.47 -11.61 -8.78
N ARG A 212 2.96 -12.76 -9.21
CA ARG A 212 1.82 -12.77 -10.15
C ARG A 212 0.52 -12.39 -9.45
N VAL A 213 -0.21 -11.45 -10.05
CA VAL A 213 -1.55 -11.05 -9.63
C VAL A 213 -2.49 -11.10 -10.84
N GLY A 214 -3.17 -12.23 -11.00
CA GLY A 214 -3.92 -12.52 -12.23
C GLY A 214 -2.99 -12.57 -13.44
N ASP A 215 -3.34 -11.85 -14.51
CA ASP A 215 -2.52 -11.74 -15.72
C ASP A 215 -1.42 -10.65 -15.62
N TRP A 216 -1.27 -10.02 -14.46
CA TRP A 216 -0.30 -8.95 -14.19
C TRP A 216 0.79 -9.47 -13.25
N ALA A 217 1.89 -8.74 -13.14
CA ALA A 217 2.92 -8.96 -12.14
C ALA A 217 3.16 -7.70 -11.30
N TYR A 218 3.18 -7.86 -9.98
CA TYR A 218 3.62 -6.85 -9.03
C TYR A 218 5.11 -7.04 -8.78
N VAL A 219 5.91 -6.02 -9.07
CA VAL A 219 7.35 -5.97 -8.81
C VAL A 219 7.53 -5.43 -7.40
N HIS A 220 8.00 -6.29 -6.49
CA HIS A 220 8.45 -5.91 -5.15
C HIS A 220 9.93 -5.56 -5.22
N GLU A 221 10.29 -4.33 -4.89
CA GLU A 221 11.70 -3.90 -4.75
C GLU A 221 12.45 -4.65 -3.64
#